data_AF-A0A7G8FXE7-F1
#
_entry.id   AF-A0A7G8FXE7-F1
#
_cell.length_a   1.000
_cell.length_b   1.000
_cell.length_c   1.000
_cell.angle_alpha   90.00
_cell.angle_beta   90.00
_cell.angle_gamma   90.00
#
_symmetry.space_group_name_H-M   'P 1'
#
loop_
_entity.id
_entity.type
_entity.pdbx_description
1 polymer ?
#
loop_
_entity_poly.entity_id
_entity_poly.type
_entity_poly.pdbx_seq_one_letter_code
_entity_poly.pdbx_strand_id
1 'polypeptide(L)' 'MTHLGTQPAGLPQSRANGADHEQTWDAVETYFECITTCNLDDGECITRCVEQLRDADED' A
#
# COMPACT_ATOMS: atom_id res chain seq x y z
N MET A 1 -35.18 -28.22 3.77
CA MET A 1 -35.57 -27.13 4.69
C MET A 1 -34.43 -26.12 4.62
N THR A 2 -34.71 -24.99 3.98
CA THR A 2 -33.77 -23.93 3.59
C THR A 2 -33.07 -23.29 4.79
N HIS A 3 -31.73 -23.31 4.82
CA HIS A 3 -30.96 -22.40 5.67
C HIS A 3 -30.76 -21.09 4.90
N LEU A 4 -31.62 -20.11 5.20
CA LEU A 4 -31.40 -18.71 4.84
C LEU A 4 -30.16 -18.21 5.58
N GLY A 5 -29.11 -17.87 4.83
CA GLY A 5 -28.01 -17.06 5.35
C GLY A 5 -28.50 -15.64 5.59
N THR A 6 -28.82 -15.33 6.84
CA THR A 6 -28.98 -13.97 7.34
C THR A 6 -27.60 -13.47 7.76
N GLN A 7 -27.07 -12.48 7.05
CA GLN A 7 -26.03 -11.60 7.58
C GLN A 7 -26.53 -10.16 7.47
N PRO A 8 -26.65 -9.43 8.60
CA PRO A 8 -27.22 -8.09 8.62
C PRO A 8 -26.17 -7.04 8.26
N ALA A 9 -26.67 -6.02 7.55
CA ALA A 9 -26.19 -4.64 7.54
C ALA A 9 -24.69 -4.41 7.32
N GLY A 10 -24.35 -4.05 6.08
CA GLY A 10 -23.13 -3.32 5.78
C GLY A 10 -23.01 -2.09 6.68
N LEU A 11 -21.90 -2.04 7.42
CA LEU A 11 -21.50 -0.90 8.24
C LEU A 11 -21.37 0.35 7.35
N PRO A 12 -21.64 1.57 7.87
CA PRO A 12 -21.29 2.79 7.18
C PRO A 12 -19.77 2.94 7.25
N GLN A 13 -19.05 2.31 6.33
CA GLN A 13 -17.61 2.48 6.24
C GLN A 13 -17.39 3.90 5.71
N SER A 14 -16.94 4.79 6.59
CA SER A 14 -16.49 6.15 6.30
C SER A 14 -15.53 6.14 5.11
N ARG A 15 -16.08 6.30 3.91
CA ARG A 15 -15.39 6.30 2.61
C ARG A 15 -14.60 7.58 2.35
N ALA A 16 -13.86 8.04 3.36
CA ALA A 16 -13.02 9.23 3.26
C ALA A 16 -11.62 9.04 3.89
N ASN A 17 -11.33 7.88 4.49
CA ASN A 17 -10.00 7.60 5.08
C ASN A 17 -9.36 6.28 4.58
N GLY A 18 -10.02 5.55 3.67
CA GLY A 18 -9.48 4.30 3.12
C GLY A 18 -8.42 4.55 2.04
N ALA A 19 -8.67 5.50 1.16
CA ALA A 19 -7.82 5.81 0.01
C ALA A 19 -6.42 6.30 0.43
N ASP A 20 -6.33 7.15 1.44
CA ASP A 20 -5.05 7.67 1.96
C ASP A 20 -4.19 6.54 2.55
N HIS A 21 -4.83 5.62 3.28
CA HIS A 21 -4.13 4.48 3.87
C HIS A 21 -3.67 3.46 2.82
N GLU A 22 -4.46 3.26 1.76
CA GLU A 22 -4.07 2.42 0.61
C GLU A 22 -2.84 3.00 -0.11
N GLN A 23 -2.80 4.32 -0.39
CA GLN A 23 -1.64 4.97 -1.01
C GLN A 23 -0.37 4.83 -0.17
N THR A 24 -0.46 5.03 1.15
CA THR A 24 0.70 4.85 2.04
C THR A 24 1.19 3.40 2.12
N TRP A 25 0.31 2.42 1.89
CA TRP A 25 0.66 1.00 1.93
C TRP A 25 1.32 0.55 0.62
N ASP A 26 0.82 1.03 -0.52
CA ASP A 26 1.38 0.77 -1.85
C ASP A 26 2.82 1.31 -1.96
N ALA A 27 3.08 2.49 -1.39
CA ALA A 27 4.43 3.06 -1.32
C ALA A 27 5.39 2.18 -0.50
N VAL A 28 4.92 1.62 0.62
CA VAL A 28 5.73 0.74 1.46
C VAL A 28 5.99 -0.61 0.78
N GLU A 29 5.00 -1.18 0.09
CA GLU A 29 5.16 -2.42 -0.67
C GLU A 29 6.20 -2.26 -1.80
N THR A 30 6.09 -1.17 -2.56
CA THR A 30 7.04 -0.83 -3.63
C THR A 30 8.46 -0.64 -3.10
N TYR A 31 8.61 0.00 -1.93
CA TYR A 31 9.91 0.13 -1.26
C TYR A 31 10.54 -1.22 -0.93
N PHE A 32 9.74 -2.12 -0.34
CA PHE A 32 10.20 -3.45 0.05
C PHE A 32 10.56 -4.32 -1.15
N GLU A 33 9.77 -4.26 -2.23
CA GLU A 33 10.10 -4.95 -3.48
C GLU A 33 11.43 -4.42 -4.05
N CYS A 34 11.61 -3.10 -4.10
CA CYS A 34 12.85 -2.48 -4.56
C CYS A 34 14.07 -2.94 -3.74
N ILE A 35 13.99 -2.91 -2.40
CA ILE A 35 15.05 -3.37 -1.50
C ILE A 35 15.42 -4.83 -1.75
N THR A 36 14.43 -5.71 -1.99
CA THR A 36 14.70 -7.15 -2.16
C THR A 36 15.53 -7.47 -3.40
N THR A 37 15.49 -6.59 -4.39
CA THR A 37 16.25 -6.72 -5.64
C THR A 37 17.58 -5.98 -5.62
N CYS A 38 17.88 -5.27 -4.52
CA CYS A 38 19.01 -4.37 -4.46
C CYS A 38 20.09 -4.72 -3.46
N ASN A 39 21.30 -4.28 -3.81
CA ASN A 39 22.43 -4.34 -2.90
C ASN A 39 22.32 -3.16 -1.92
N LEU A 40 22.15 -3.46 -0.64
CA LEU A 40 21.92 -2.45 0.40
C LEU A 40 23.23 -1.92 0.99
N ASP A 41 24.36 -2.56 0.69
CA ASP A 41 25.67 -2.25 1.24
C ASP A 41 26.23 -0.90 0.77
N ASP A 42 25.95 -0.51 -0.48
CA ASP A 42 26.46 0.71 -1.11
C ASP A 42 25.50 1.91 -1.00
N GLY A 43 24.27 1.71 -0.54
CA GLY A 43 23.29 2.78 -0.26
C GLY A 43 22.79 3.58 -1.47
N GLU A 44 23.48 3.52 -2.61
CA GLU A 44 23.05 4.13 -3.88
C GLU A 44 21.69 3.59 -4.29
N CYS A 45 21.48 2.27 -4.15
CA CYS A 45 20.19 1.70 -4.51
C CYS A 45 19.05 2.14 -3.58
N ILE A 46 19.26 2.20 -2.27
CA ILE A 46 18.22 2.67 -1.33
C ILE A 46 17.79 4.09 -1.71
N THR A 47 18.75 4.94 -2.08
CA THR A 47 18.48 6.31 -2.51
C THR A 47 17.54 6.34 -3.73
N ARG A 48 17.81 5.51 -4.74
CA ARG A 48 16.92 5.35 -5.90
C ARG A 48 15.55 4.77 -5.55
N CYS A 49 15.48 3.83 -4.62
CA CYS A 49 14.20 3.27 -4.17
C CYS A 49 13.33 4.34 -3.52
N VAL A 50 13.91 5.23 -2.71
CA VAL A 50 13.18 6.32 -2.06
C VAL A 50 12.79 7.42 -3.05
N GLU A 51 13.66 7.76 -3.99
CA GLU A 51 13.34 8.73 -5.06
C GLU A 51 12.14 8.29 -5.90
N GLN A 52 12.04 7.00 -6.22
CA GLN A 52 10.89 6.45 -6.95
C GLN A 52 9.56 6.57 -6.20
N LEU A 53 9.57 6.49 -4.88
CA LEU A 53 8.34 6.66 -4.07
C LEU A 53 7.92 8.12 -4.03
N ARG A 54 8.88 9.03 -3.85
CA ARG A 54 8.62 10.47 -3.87
C ARG A 54 7.96 10.90 -5.19
N ASP A 55 8.50 10.42 -6.31
CA ASP A 55 7.99 10.79 -7.63
C ASP A 55 6.61 10.16 -7.91
N ALA A 56 6.26 9.04 -7.25
CA ALA A 56 4.94 8.41 -7.34
C ALA A 56 3.85 9.13 -6.52
N ASP A 57 4.23 9.92 -5.51
CA ASP A 57 3.32 10.73 -4.71
C ASP A 57 2.96 12.09 -5.37
N GLU A 58 3.63 12.49 -6.47
CA GLU A 58 3.44 13.79 -7.14
C GLU A 58 2.42 13.79 -8.32
N ASP A 59 1.70 12.68 -8.57
CA ASP A 59 0.68 12.54 -9.64
C ASP A 59 -0.79 12.62 -9.16
#